data_AF-A0A644ZJ50-F1
#
_entry.id   AF-A0A644ZJ50-F1
#
_cell.length_a   1.000
_cell.length_b   1.000
_cell.length_c   1.000
_cell.angle_alpha   90.00
_cell.angle_beta   90.00
_cell.angle_gamma   90.00
#
_symmetry.space_group_name_H-M   'P 1'
#
loop_
_entity.id
_entity.type
_entity.pdbx_description
1 polymer ?
#
loop_
_entity_poly.entity_id
_entity_poly.type
_entity_poly.pdbx_seq_one_letter_code
_entity_poly.pdbx_strand_id
1 'polypeptide(L)'
;MSENIKNLVDRLDFIEFKQNIIFLKPPQHSTQLFYDLTLEDFLKIRNFTKEYSLKIENNELVSLSDFEKKLIYIWQPAKSYPLSASLIARVLMGKNLYARLIS
;
A
#
# COMPACT_ATOMS: atom_id res chain seq x y z
N MET A 1 0.40 -9.79 -22.62
CA MET A 1 -0.84 -10.12 -21.90
C MET A 1 -1.95 -9.27 -22.48
N SER A 2 -3.13 -9.81 -22.79
CA SER A 2 -4.22 -8.98 -23.34
C SER A 2 -4.71 -7.97 -22.29
N GLU A 3 -5.19 -6.82 -22.75
CA GLU A 3 -5.65 -5.73 -21.87
C GLU A 3 -6.76 -6.17 -20.91
N ASN A 4 -7.64 -7.04 -21.37
CA ASN A 4 -8.70 -7.66 -20.56
C ASN A 4 -8.14 -8.50 -19.40
N ILE A 5 -7.10 -9.29 -19.65
CA ILE A 5 -6.46 -10.11 -18.59
C ILE A 5 -5.76 -9.20 -17.58
N LYS A 6 -5.08 -8.14 -18.04
CA LYS A 6 -4.43 -7.18 -17.15
C LYS A 6 -5.45 -6.50 -16.23
N ASN A 7 -6.58 -6.04 -16.78
CA ASN A 7 -7.64 -5.42 -16.00
C ASN A 7 -8.22 -6.37 -14.94
N LEU A 8 -8.43 -7.64 -15.31
CA LEU A 8 -8.89 -8.67 -14.38
C LEU A 8 -7.89 -8.86 -13.22
N VAL A 9 -6.60 -8.99 -13.52
CA VAL A 9 -5.54 -9.13 -12.51
C VAL A 9 -5.50 -7.91 -11.60
N ASP A 10 -5.53 -6.69 -12.16
CA ASP A 10 -5.54 -5.45 -11.39
C ASP A 10 -6.73 -5.37 -10.42
N ARG A 11 -7.90 -5.85 -10.82
CA ARG A 11 -9.09 -5.94 -9.96
C ARG A 11 -8.96 -7.01 -8.88
N LEU A 12 -8.35 -8.16 -9.18
CA LEU A 12 -8.11 -9.23 -8.20
C LEU A 12 -7.12 -8.77 -7.13
N ASP A 13 -5.98 -8.20 -7.54
CA ASP A 13 -4.99 -7.61 -6.63
C ASP A 13 -5.64 -6.58 -5.69
N PHE A 14 -6.56 -5.77 -6.23
CA PHE A 14 -7.24 -4.75 -5.46
C PHE A 14 -8.18 -5.32 -4.39
N ILE A 15 -8.92 -6.38 -4.73
CA ILE A 15 -9.80 -7.09 -3.78
C ILE A 15 -8.95 -7.75 -2.69
N GLU A 16 -7.87 -8.44 -3.06
CA GLU A 16 -6.95 -9.07 -2.12
C GLU A 16 -6.32 -8.04 -1.18
N PHE A 17 -5.91 -6.89 -1.71
CA PHE A 17 -5.42 -5.78 -0.90
C PHE A 17 -6.46 -5.33 0.14
N LYS A 18 -7.71 -5.10 -0.26
CA LYS A 18 -8.79 -4.69 0.67
C LYS A 18 -9.02 -5.74 1.76
N GLN A 19 -9.02 -7.03 1.41
CA GLN A 19 -9.16 -8.12 2.38
C GLN A 19 -8.00 -8.14 3.39
N ASN A 20 -6.76 -8.03 2.92
CA ASN A 20 -5.59 -8.00 3.78
C ASN A 20 -5.61 -6.81 4.75
N ILE A 21 -6.08 -5.64 4.31
CA ILE A 21 -6.27 -4.49 5.20
C ILE A 21 -7.29 -4.81 6.31
N ILE A 22 -8.41 -5.44 5.99
CA ILE A 22 -9.44 -5.81 6.97
C ILE A 22 -8.87 -6.76 8.03
N PHE A 23 -8.03 -7.73 7.63
CA PHE A 23 -7.42 -8.68 8.56
C PHE A 23 -6.31 -8.06 9.42
N LEU A 24 -5.57 -7.06 8.91
CA LEU A 24 -4.41 -6.51 9.59
C LEU A 24 -4.69 -5.26 10.41
N LYS A 25 -5.77 -4.52 10.13
CA LYS A 25 -6.10 -3.34 10.92
C LYS A 25 -6.41 -3.72 12.38
N PRO A 26 -6.21 -2.82 13.34
CA PRO A 26 -6.72 -3.04 14.69
C PRO A 26 -8.27 -3.12 14.68
N PRO A 27 -8.88 -3.97 15.54
CA PRO A 27 -10.34 -4.14 15.57
C PRO A 27 -11.12 -2.82 15.76
N GLN A 28 -10.63 -1.94 16.63
CA GLN A 28 -11.23 -0.66 17.00
C GLN A 28 -11.11 0.45 15.94
N HIS A 29 -10.38 0.21 14.86
CA HIS A 29 -10.20 1.18 13.78
C HIS A 29 -11.23 1.00 12.66
N SER A 30 -11.74 2.10 12.10
CA SER A 30 -12.65 2.06 10.95
C SER A 30 -11.92 1.65 9.65
N THR A 31 -12.60 0.89 8.78
CA THR A 31 -12.14 0.56 7.41
C THR A 31 -12.59 1.58 6.38
N GLN A 32 -13.39 2.58 6.75
CA GLN A 32 -14.08 3.47 5.80
C GLN A 32 -13.13 4.06 4.76
N LEU A 33 -11.97 4.55 5.21
CA LEU A 33 -10.93 5.10 4.33
C LEU A 33 -10.53 4.12 3.21
N PHE A 34 -10.34 2.84 3.53
CA PHE A 34 -9.93 1.81 2.57
C PHE A 34 -11.12 1.25 1.78
N TYR A 35 -12.33 1.36 2.32
CA TYR A 35 -13.56 1.05 1.59
C TYR A 35 -13.74 2.03 0.42
N ASP A 36 -13.54 3.33 0.67
CA ASP A 36 -13.66 4.43 -0.30
C ASP A 36 -12.49 4.51 -1.28
N LEU A 37 -11.40 3.77 -1.05
CA LEU A 37 -10.29 3.66 -2.00
C LEU A 37 -10.81 3.13 -3.34
N THR A 38 -10.41 3.79 -4.43
CA THR A 38 -10.74 3.40 -5.80
C THR A 38 -9.67 2.47 -6.40
N LEU A 39 -10.01 1.78 -7.49
CA LEU A 39 -9.03 0.97 -8.22
C LEU A 39 -7.88 1.84 -8.77
N GLU A 40 -8.17 3.03 -9.27
CA GLU A 40 -7.16 3.94 -9.81
C GLU A 40 -6.15 4.38 -8.74
N ASP A 41 -6.65 4.78 -7.57
CA ASP A 41 -5.79 5.15 -6.44
C ASP A 41 -4.94 3.96 -5.97
N PHE A 42 -5.54 2.77 -5.88
CA PHE A 42 -4.81 1.55 -5.57
C PHE A 42 -3.68 1.29 -6.55
N LEU A 43 -3.91 1.44 -7.86
CA LEU A 43 -2.88 1.21 -8.87
C LEU A 43 -1.71 2.19 -8.72
N LYS A 44 -2.00 3.47 -8.43
CA LYS A 44 -0.97 4.49 -8.12
C LYS A 44 -0.16 4.10 -6.88
N ILE A 45 -0.84 3.73 -5.79
CA ILE A 45 -0.22 3.30 -4.53
C ILE A 45 0.63 2.04 -4.73
N ARG A 46 0.12 1.04 -5.46
CA ARG A 46 0.81 -0.23 -5.75
C ARG A 46 2.09 0.02 -6.54
N ASN A 47 2.04 0.83 -7.59
CA ASN A 47 3.21 1.13 -8.41
C ASN A 47 4.27 1.89 -7.60
N PHE A 48 3.86 2.92 -6.85
CA PHE A 48 4.73 3.62 -5.91
C PHE A 48 5.36 2.66 -4.89
N THR A 49 4.59 1.75 -4.32
CA THR A 49 5.08 0.82 -3.30
C THR A 49 6.10 -0.16 -3.90
N LYS A 50 5.89 -0.62 -5.15
CA LYS A 50 6.86 -1.44 -5.88
C LYS A 50 8.16 -0.67 -6.11
N GLU A 51 8.09 0.57 -6.58
CA GLU A 51 9.27 1.42 -6.76
C GLU A 51 10.02 1.66 -5.44
N TYR A 52 9.29 1.90 -4.35
CA TYR A 52 9.88 2.09 -3.04
C TYR A 52 10.52 0.80 -2.51
N SER A 53 9.93 -0.36 -2.80
CA SER A 53 10.47 -1.67 -2.45
C SER A 53 11.82 -1.93 -3.11
N LEU A 54 11.97 -1.56 -4.39
CA LEU A 54 13.24 -1.68 -5.11
C LEU A 54 14.37 -0.86 -4.45
N LYS A 55 14.05 0.30 -3.88
CA LYS A 55 15.03 1.11 -3.14
C LYS A 55 15.54 0.39 -1.89
N ILE A 56 14.64 -0.25 -1.16
CA ILE A 56 15.00 -1.10 0.00
C ILE A 56 15.90 -2.24 -0.48
N GLU A 57 15.54 -2.93 -1.56
CA GLU A 57 16.35 -4.03 -2.12
C GLU A 57 17.75 -3.58 -2.53
N ASN A 58 17.88 -2.37 -3.07
CA ASN A 58 19.16 -1.75 -3.44
C ASN A 58 19.96 -1.17 -2.26
N ASN A 59 19.49 -1.35 -1.02
CA ASN A 59 20.10 -0.79 0.20
C ASN A 59 20.18 0.75 0.20
N GLU A 60 19.26 1.42 -0.50
CA GLU A 60 19.12 2.87 -0.38
C GLU A 60 18.60 3.24 1.02
N LEU A 61 19.00 4.43 1.51
CA LEU A 61 18.49 4.95 2.77
C LEU A 61 17.05 5.42 2.60
N VAL A 62 16.13 4.68 3.21
CA VAL A 62 14.69 4.91 3.14
C VAL A 62 14.06 4.81 4.52
N SER A 63 12.87 5.39 4.70
CA SER A 63 12.19 5.39 6.00
C SER A 63 10.67 5.29 5.83
N LEU A 64 9.99 4.71 6.81
CA LEU A 64 8.53 4.68 6.83
C LEU A 64 7.92 6.10 6.79
N SER A 65 8.56 7.08 7.42
CA SER A 65 8.14 8.50 7.37
C SER A 65 8.19 9.06 5.94
N ASP A 66 9.26 8.79 5.19
CA ASP A 66 9.36 9.28 3.81
C ASP A 66 8.40 8.54 2.87
N PHE A 67 8.16 7.25 3.13
CA PHE A 67 7.10 6.50 2.47
C PHE A 67 5.73 7.15 2.72
N GLU A 68 5.41 7.46 3.99
CA GLU A 68 4.15 8.08 4.38
C GLU A 68 3.93 9.44 3.72
N LYS A 69 4.95 10.32 3.72
CA LYS A 69 4.87 11.64 3.05
C LYS A 69 4.53 11.51 1.56
N LYS A 70 5.18 10.57 0.86
CA LYS A 70 4.93 10.31 -0.57
C LYS A 70 3.57 9.65 -0.80
N LEU A 71 3.17 8.73 0.07
CA LEU A 71 1.84 8.13 0.04
C LEU A 71 0.75 9.20 0.16
N ILE A 72 0.87 10.14 1.11
CA ILE A 72 -0.09 11.23 1.31
C ILE A 72 -0.11 12.20 0.11
N TYR A 73 1.01 12.35 -0.60
CA TYR A 73 1.05 13.11 -1.84
C TYR A 73 0.26 12.42 -2.97
N ILE A 74 0.40 11.09 -3.10
CA ILE A 74 -0.28 10.28 -4.13
C ILE A 74 -1.78 10.12 -3.81
N TRP A 75 -2.09 9.86 -2.54
CA TRP A 75 -3.42 9.57 -2.05
C TRP A 75 -3.64 10.33 -0.73
N GLN A 76 -4.02 11.60 -0.86
CA GLN A 76 -4.29 12.52 0.25
C GLN A 76 -5.11 11.94 1.41
N PRO A 77 -6.17 11.13 1.17
CA PRO A 77 -6.97 10.54 2.24
C PRO A 77 -6.16 9.70 3.25
N ALA A 78 -4.98 9.17 2.87
CA ALA A 78 -4.09 8.41 3.76
C ALA A 78 -3.78 9.13 5.08
N LYS A 79 -3.70 10.46 5.06
CA LYS A 79 -3.38 11.28 6.26
C LYS A 79 -4.42 11.18 7.37
N SER A 80 -5.66 10.79 7.03
CA SER A 80 -6.77 10.69 7.98
C SER A 80 -6.71 9.45 8.87
N TYR A 81 -5.80 8.52 8.57
CA TYR A 81 -5.66 7.26 9.28
C TYR A 81 -4.20 7.01 9.66
N PRO A 82 -3.84 7.10 10.97
CA PRO A 82 -2.44 7.10 11.41
C PRO A 82 -1.62 5.86 11.03
N LEU A 83 -2.26 4.72 10.76
CA LEU A 83 -1.58 3.47 10.41
C LEU A 83 -1.62 3.18 8.90
N SER A 84 -1.99 4.15 8.07
CA SER A 84 -2.25 3.92 6.63
C SER A 84 -0.98 3.48 5.92
N ALA A 85 0.10 4.23 6.10
CA ALA A 85 1.42 3.93 5.56
C ALA A 85 1.93 2.55 6.01
N SER A 86 1.83 2.26 7.31
CA SER A 86 2.26 0.97 7.87
C SER A 86 1.47 -0.21 7.30
N LEU A 87 0.14 -0.11 7.25
CA LEU A 87 -0.70 -1.19 6.72
C LEU A 87 -0.45 -1.39 5.22
N ILE A 88 -0.42 -0.31 4.45
CA ILE A 88 -0.19 -0.37 3.00
C ILE A 88 1.18 -0.98 2.70
N ALA A 89 2.24 -0.48 3.33
CA ALA A 89 3.59 -1.01 3.16
C ALA A 89 3.66 -2.49 3.54
N ARG A 90 3.07 -2.87 4.68
CA ARG A 90 3.05 -4.26 5.14
C ARG A 90 2.34 -5.21 4.16
N VAL A 91 1.20 -4.79 3.61
CA VAL A 91 0.43 -5.61 2.64
C VAL A 91 1.16 -5.72 1.31
N LEU A 92 1.69 -4.61 0.79
CA LEU A 92 2.17 -4.55 -0.60
C LEU A 92 3.67 -4.84 -0.78
N MET A 93 4.50 -4.59 0.23
CA MET A 93 5.95 -4.90 0.17
C MET A 93 6.26 -6.33 0.62
N GLY A 94 5.34 -6.96 1.36
CA GLY A 94 5.58 -8.23 2.02
C GLY A 94 6.41 -8.11 3.30
N LYS A 95 6.39 -9.18 4.10
CA LYS A 95 6.90 -9.19 5.49
C LYS A 95 8.38 -8.80 5.62
N ASN A 96 9.23 -9.30 4.72
CA ASN A 96 10.68 -9.12 4.83
C ASN A 96 11.12 -7.69 4.50
N LEU A 97 10.60 -7.11 3.42
CA LEU A 97 10.91 -5.73 3.02
C LEU A 97 10.30 -4.73 4.00
N TYR A 98 9.08 -4.99 4.47
CA TYR A 98 8.48 -4.17 5.52
C TYR A 98 9.31 -4.16 6.81
N ALA A 99 9.85 -5.31 7.24
CA ALA A 99 10.71 -5.37 8.42
C ALA A 99 11.97 -4.50 8.26
N ARG A 100 12.55 -4.44 7.07
CA ARG A 100 13.69 -3.57 6.74
C ARG A 100 13.32 -2.09 6.66
N LEU A 101 12.06 -1.77 6.35
CA LEU A 101 11.59 -0.38 6.29
C LEU A 101 11.41 0.25 7.69
N ILE A 102 11.08 -0.58 8.68
CA ILE A 102 10.81 -0.13 10.05
C ILE A 102 11.96 -0.35 11.03
N SER A 103 13.05 -0.99 10.57
CA SER A 103 14.29 -1.20 11.33
C SER A 103 15.15 0.05 11.31
#